data_AF-A0A7W7W005-F1
#
_entry.id   AF-A0A7W7W005-F1
#
_cell.length_a   1.000
_cell.length_b   1.000
_cell.length_c   1.000
_cell.angle_alpha   90.00
_cell.angle_beta   90.00
_cell.angle_gamma   90.00
#
_symmetry.space_group_name_H-M   'P 1'
#
loop_
_entity.id
_entity.type
_entity.pdbx_description
1 polymer ?
#
loop_
_entity_poly.entity_id
_entity_poly.type
_entity_poly.pdbx_seq_one_letter_code
_entity_poly.pdbx_strand_id
1 'polypeptide(L)'
;MHALSAAAAAVAAAVLLTACGSSTKKPIALPSASPTASPSPSVFSSPSPTADPTADATKQVLAAYNGMWADEIKAYTTGTLNGVDLETYAGDKALANIRVTAIYYQNSNVVLRGQPVLSPQVTAIDLGSVPPRATIKDCVDSSHFVPVDKTSGQPAQTTDTNHRHVENATARIYNGHWVIMDSSIDRGQAC
;
A
#
# COMPACT_ATOMS: atom_id res chain seq x y z
N MET A 1 6.61 -52.02 -4.03
CA MET A 1 5.62 -52.83 -3.29
C MET A 1 4.75 -51.87 -2.48
N HIS A 2 3.43 -52.01 -2.62
CA HIS A 2 2.38 -51.05 -2.30
C HIS A 2 2.26 -50.65 -0.82
N ALA A 3 1.77 -49.43 -0.55
CA ALA A 3 0.50 -49.23 0.16
C ALA A 3 -0.01 -47.79 0.00
N LEU A 4 -1.15 -47.64 -0.68
CA LEU A 4 -2.05 -46.49 -0.60
C LEU A 4 -2.79 -46.51 0.74
N SER A 5 -3.21 -45.34 1.25
CA SER A 5 -4.50 -45.22 1.95
C SER A 5 -5.03 -43.79 1.86
N ALA A 6 -6.23 -43.70 1.29
CA ALA A 6 -7.08 -42.52 1.20
C ALA A 6 -8.13 -42.56 2.31
N ALA A 7 -8.62 -41.41 2.76
CA ALA A 7 -9.96 -41.28 3.34
C ALA A 7 -10.46 -39.83 3.22
N ALA A 8 -11.59 -39.69 2.53
CA ALA A 8 -12.39 -38.48 2.40
C ALA A 8 -13.50 -38.47 3.46
N ALA A 9 -13.97 -37.28 3.86
CA ALA A 9 -15.38 -37.07 4.26
C ALA A 9 -15.73 -35.58 4.30
N ALA A 10 -16.81 -35.24 3.59
CA ALA A 10 -17.44 -33.93 3.51
C ALA A 10 -18.46 -33.72 4.64
N VAL A 11 -18.75 -32.47 5.01
CA VAL A 11 -20.05 -32.08 5.59
C VAL A 11 -20.43 -30.67 5.11
N ALA A 12 -21.60 -30.58 4.49
CA ALA A 12 -22.31 -29.36 4.12
C ALA A 12 -23.34 -29.00 5.19
N ALA A 13 -23.67 -27.70 5.36
CA ALA A 13 -25.01 -27.24 5.74
C ALA A 13 -25.15 -25.72 5.55
N ALA A 14 -26.16 -25.34 4.76
CA ALA A 14 -26.65 -23.99 4.57
C ALA A 14 -27.74 -23.65 5.59
N VAL A 15 -27.91 -22.37 5.96
CA VAL A 15 -29.19 -21.83 6.44
C VAL A 15 -29.36 -20.38 5.95
N LEU A 16 -30.60 -20.08 5.56
CA LEU A 16 -31.12 -18.94 4.80
C LEU A 16 -32.00 -18.01 5.66
N LEU A 17 -32.19 -16.75 5.18
CA LEU A 17 -33.38 -15.85 5.33
C LEU A 17 -33.68 -15.33 6.77
N THR A 18 -34.30 -14.18 7.09
CA THR A 18 -35.05 -13.07 6.46
C THR A 18 -35.39 -12.08 7.58
N ALA A 19 -35.52 -10.77 7.31
CA ALA A 19 -36.45 -9.91 8.08
C ALA A 19 -36.82 -8.65 7.28
N CYS A 20 -37.98 -8.69 6.63
CA CYS A 20 -38.68 -7.55 6.04
C CYS A 20 -39.75 -7.12 7.05
N GLY A 21 -39.75 -5.84 7.45
CA GLY A 21 -40.72 -5.28 8.39
C GLY A 21 -41.47 -4.11 7.77
N SER A 22 -42.71 -4.37 7.34
CA SER A 22 -43.68 -3.35 6.91
C SER A 22 -44.93 -3.48 7.78
N SER A 23 -45.35 -2.39 8.43
CA SER A 23 -46.63 -2.34 9.17
C SER A 23 -47.48 -1.16 8.71
N THR A 24 -48.64 -1.52 8.17
CA THR A 24 -49.76 -0.70 7.71
C THR A 24 -50.66 -0.31 8.89
N LYS A 25 -51.18 0.93 8.90
CA LYS A 25 -52.49 1.23 9.49
C LYS A 25 -53.21 2.34 8.71
N LYS A 26 -54.42 2.01 8.27
CA LYS A 26 -55.42 2.78 7.51
C LYS A 26 -56.53 3.26 8.48
N PRO A 27 -57.63 3.89 8.01
CA PRO A 27 -57.93 5.31 7.79
C PRO A 27 -58.95 5.89 8.80
N ILE A 28 -59.35 7.16 8.64
CA ILE A 28 -60.64 7.85 8.96
C ILE A 28 -60.31 9.35 8.87
N ALA A 29 -61.05 10.31 8.30
CA ALA A 29 -62.22 10.44 7.44
C ALA A 29 -62.13 11.85 6.79
N LEU A 30 -62.81 12.05 5.66
CA LEU A 30 -62.95 13.31 4.89
C LEU A 30 -63.90 14.31 5.61
N PRO A 31 -63.88 15.65 5.36
CA PRO A 31 -64.20 16.21 4.04
C PRO A 31 -63.47 17.49 3.55
N SER A 32 -63.39 17.56 2.21
CA SER A 32 -63.33 18.68 1.26
C SER A 32 -63.22 20.15 1.73
N ALA A 33 -62.12 20.81 1.35
CA ALA A 33 -62.08 22.16 0.75
C ALA A 33 -60.66 22.45 0.16
N SER A 34 -60.59 22.90 -1.09
CA SER A 34 -59.37 23.33 -1.82
C SER A 34 -59.37 24.85 -2.03
N PRO A 35 -58.34 25.54 -2.58
CA PRO A 35 -56.95 25.16 -2.89
C PRO A 35 -55.88 26.18 -2.38
N THR A 36 -54.61 25.93 -2.72
CA THR A 36 -53.43 26.85 -2.85
C THR A 36 -52.24 26.37 -2.02
N ALA A 37 -51.56 25.34 -2.52
CA ALA A 37 -50.26 24.91 -2.03
C ALA A 37 -49.17 25.72 -2.75
N SER A 38 -48.43 26.51 -1.98
CA SER A 38 -47.14 27.08 -2.39
C SER A 38 -46.13 25.93 -2.52
N PRO A 39 -45.38 25.80 -3.64
CA PRO A 39 -44.36 24.77 -3.74
C PRO A 39 -43.22 25.10 -2.77
N SER A 40 -43.10 24.31 -1.70
CA SER A 40 -41.87 24.21 -0.93
C SER A 40 -40.77 23.75 -1.90
N PRO A 41 -39.59 24.40 -1.97
CA PRO A 41 -38.52 23.92 -2.81
C PRO A 41 -38.14 22.53 -2.34
N SER A 42 -38.33 21.55 -3.23
CA SER A 42 -37.74 20.23 -3.12
C SER A 42 -36.24 20.41 -2.89
N VAL A 43 -35.77 20.09 -1.70
CA VAL A 43 -34.35 19.86 -1.45
C VAL A 43 -33.95 18.70 -2.36
N PHE A 44 -33.38 19.04 -3.51
CA PHE A 44 -32.66 18.10 -4.34
C PHE A 44 -31.53 17.55 -3.47
N SER A 45 -31.66 16.30 -3.03
CA SER A 45 -30.52 15.55 -2.52
C SER A 45 -29.49 15.50 -3.64
N SER A 46 -28.47 16.35 -3.53
CA SER A 46 -27.29 16.31 -4.39
C SER A 46 -26.73 14.88 -4.33
N PRO A 47 -26.44 14.22 -5.46
CA PRO A 47 -25.76 12.94 -5.40
C PRO A 47 -24.42 13.14 -4.69
N SER A 48 -24.17 12.35 -3.65
CA SER A 48 -22.85 12.26 -3.02
C SER A 48 -21.79 11.93 -4.07
N PRO A 49 -20.56 12.47 -3.96
CA PRO A 49 -19.51 12.16 -4.93
C PRO A 49 -19.23 10.66 -4.95
N THR A 50 -19.43 10.03 -6.11
CA THR A 50 -19.00 8.65 -6.36
C THR A 50 -17.47 8.62 -6.29
N ALA A 51 -16.91 7.84 -5.36
CA ALA A 51 -15.46 7.70 -5.23
C ALA A 51 -14.85 7.12 -6.51
N ASP A 52 -13.74 7.71 -6.99
CA ASP A 52 -12.95 7.17 -8.08
C ASP A 52 -12.03 6.06 -7.51
N PRO A 53 -12.29 4.78 -7.85
CA PRO A 53 -11.50 3.67 -7.32
C PRO A 53 -10.02 3.75 -7.69
N THR A 54 -9.68 4.40 -8.82
CA THR A 54 -8.30 4.57 -9.26
C THR A 54 -7.57 5.62 -8.41
N ALA A 55 -8.25 6.71 -8.07
CA ALA A 55 -7.70 7.75 -7.20
C ALA A 55 -7.44 7.21 -5.79
N ASP A 56 -8.32 6.38 -5.26
CA ASP A 56 -8.12 5.77 -3.94
C ASP A 56 -7.04 4.68 -3.97
N ALA A 57 -6.97 3.87 -5.02
CA ALA A 57 -5.87 2.93 -5.22
C ALA A 57 -4.52 3.65 -5.30
N THR A 58 -4.45 4.79 -6.01
CA THR A 58 -3.23 5.62 -6.11
C THR A 58 -2.71 6.04 -4.74
N LYS A 59 -3.61 6.54 -3.87
CA LYS A 59 -3.24 6.94 -2.50
C LYS A 59 -2.72 5.75 -1.70
N GLN A 60 -3.37 4.58 -1.80
CA GLN A 60 -2.97 3.40 -1.05
C GLN A 60 -1.63 2.82 -1.54
N VAL A 61 -1.38 2.82 -2.85
CA VAL A 61 -0.10 2.42 -3.43
C VAL A 61 1.03 3.33 -2.94
N LEU A 62 0.82 4.65 -2.95
CA LEU A 62 1.80 5.60 -2.42
C LEU A 62 2.00 5.43 -0.91
N ALA A 63 0.94 5.11 -0.15
CA ALA A 63 1.06 4.82 1.27
C ALA A 63 1.93 3.57 1.50
N ALA A 64 1.73 2.50 0.73
CA ALA A 64 2.54 1.30 0.82
C ALA A 64 4.01 1.56 0.45
N TYR A 65 4.25 2.31 -0.63
CA TYR A 65 5.60 2.68 -1.05
C TYR A 65 6.35 3.51 0.01
N ASN A 66 5.69 4.53 0.57
CA ASN A 66 6.28 5.34 1.64
C ASN A 66 6.45 4.54 2.95
N GLY A 67 5.55 3.61 3.25
CA GLY A 67 5.67 2.70 4.38
C GLY A 67 6.90 1.81 4.28
N MET A 68 7.13 1.22 3.10
CA MET A 68 8.33 0.44 2.80
C MET A 68 9.61 1.27 3.03
N TRP A 69 9.67 2.47 2.47
CA TRP A 69 10.81 3.38 2.67
C TRP A 69 11.02 3.76 4.13
N ALA A 70 9.96 3.99 4.89
CA ALA A 70 10.05 4.29 6.32
C ALA A 70 10.69 3.13 7.10
N ASP A 71 10.30 1.90 6.81
CA ASP A 71 10.90 0.70 7.43
C ASP A 71 12.34 0.47 6.97
N GLU A 72 12.64 0.72 5.70
CA GLU A 72 14.01 0.69 5.16
C GLU A 72 14.91 1.71 5.86
N ILE A 73 14.46 2.95 5.99
CA ILE A 73 15.17 4.02 6.72
C ILE A 73 15.40 3.58 8.17
N LYS A 74 14.39 3.03 8.84
CA LYS A 74 14.51 2.53 10.22
C LYS A 74 15.56 1.42 10.32
N ALA A 75 15.51 0.43 9.44
CA ALA A 75 16.45 -0.68 9.42
C ALA A 75 17.89 -0.20 9.23
N TYR A 76 18.12 0.68 8.26
CA TYR A 76 19.47 1.10 7.88
C TYR A 76 20.08 2.13 8.84
N THR A 77 19.26 2.97 9.46
CA THR A 77 19.75 3.96 10.44
C THR A 77 20.06 3.33 11.80
N THR A 78 19.26 2.36 12.24
CA THR A 78 19.50 1.61 13.48
C THR A 78 20.56 0.52 13.30
N GLY A 79 20.76 0.05 12.07
CA GLY A 79 21.67 -1.04 11.73
C GLY A 79 21.18 -2.37 12.31
N THR A 80 19.87 -2.60 12.35
CA THR A 80 19.26 -3.87 12.75
C THR A 80 17.91 -4.05 12.07
N LEU A 81 17.53 -5.29 11.78
CA LEU A 81 16.18 -5.65 11.32
C LEU A 81 15.22 -5.94 12.50
N ASN A 82 15.74 -6.01 13.72
CA ASN A 82 14.92 -6.34 14.89
C ASN A 82 13.91 -5.22 15.16
N GLY A 83 12.63 -5.59 15.22
CA GLY A 83 11.54 -4.63 15.46
C GLY A 83 11.22 -3.74 14.25
N VAL A 84 11.63 -4.12 13.03
CA VAL A 84 11.21 -3.52 11.76
C VAL A 84 10.25 -4.48 11.07
N ASP A 85 9.04 -4.03 10.74
CA ASP A 85 7.98 -4.87 10.18
C ASP A 85 7.88 -4.70 8.65
N LEU A 86 8.94 -5.12 7.96
CA LEU A 86 9.10 -4.91 6.52
C LEU A 86 7.97 -5.58 5.71
N GLU A 87 7.49 -6.73 6.16
CA GLU A 87 6.46 -7.52 5.50
C GLU A 87 5.11 -6.81 5.36
N THR A 88 4.86 -5.78 6.16
CA THR A 88 3.64 -4.97 6.04
C THR A 88 3.60 -4.22 4.70
N TYR A 89 4.76 -3.81 4.17
CA TYR A 89 4.82 -2.97 2.97
C TYR A 89 5.66 -3.54 1.83
N ALA A 90 6.54 -4.51 2.10
CA ALA A 90 7.40 -5.12 1.11
C ALA A 90 7.21 -6.65 1.06
N GLY A 91 7.18 -7.18 -0.15
CA GLY A 91 7.17 -8.60 -0.45
C GLY A 91 8.16 -8.95 -1.54
N ASP A 92 8.28 -10.26 -1.83
CA ASP A 92 9.08 -10.80 -2.94
C ASP A 92 10.49 -10.17 -3.04
N LYS A 93 10.84 -9.61 -4.20
CA LYS A 93 12.17 -9.04 -4.46
C LYS A 93 12.44 -7.79 -3.65
N ALA A 94 11.44 -6.92 -3.46
CA ALA A 94 11.60 -5.71 -2.65
C ALA A 94 12.03 -6.07 -1.22
N LEU A 95 11.30 -7.01 -0.60
CA LEU A 95 11.62 -7.49 0.75
C LEU A 95 13.01 -8.14 0.83
N ALA A 96 13.34 -8.98 -0.16
CA ALA A 96 14.64 -9.64 -0.22
C ALA A 96 15.79 -8.62 -0.36
N ASN A 97 15.65 -7.63 -1.24
CA ASN A 97 16.65 -6.60 -1.49
C ASN A 97 16.91 -5.74 -0.24
N ILE A 98 15.86 -5.34 0.48
CA ILE A 98 15.99 -4.57 1.71
C ILE A 98 16.76 -5.36 2.77
N ARG A 99 16.41 -6.65 2.96
CA ARG A 99 17.09 -7.52 3.93
C ARG A 99 18.55 -7.74 3.59
N VAL A 100 18.86 -8.02 2.33
CA VAL A 100 20.24 -8.23 1.87
C VAL A 100 21.08 -6.97 2.09
N THR A 101 20.52 -5.79 1.77
CA THR A 101 21.19 -4.51 1.99
C THR A 101 21.40 -4.21 3.48
N ALA A 102 20.40 -4.47 4.33
CA ALA A 102 20.53 -4.31 5.77
C ALA A 102 21.63 -5.23 6.36
N ILE A 103 21.68 -6.48 5.93
CA ILE A 103 22.70 -7.46 6.36
C ILE A 103 24.09 -7.03 5.86
N TYR A 104 24.19 -6.52 4.64
CA TYR A 104 25.44 -5.97 4.11
C TYR A 104 25.96 -4.84 5.01
N TYR A 105 25.13 -3.84 5.34
CA TYR A 105 25.54 -2.76 6.24
C TYR A 105 25.93 -3.26 7.63
N GLN A 106 25.19 -4.20 8.20
CA GLN A 106 25.53 -4.81 9.49
C GLN A 106 26.91 -5.49 9.46
N ASN A 107 27.18 -6.30 8.44
CA ASN A 107 28.45 -7.01 8.27
C ASN A 107 29.63 -6.05 8.02
N SER A 108 29.36 -4.88 7.43
CA SER A 108 30.37 -3.85 7.20
C SER A 108 30.51 -2.85 8.36
N ASN A 109 29.83 -3.05 9.49
CA ASN A 109 29.75 -2.08 10.60
C ASN A 109 29.30 -0.68 10.14
N VAL A 110 28.43 -0.61 9.13
CA VAL A 110 27.89 0.64 8.56
C VAL A 110 26.45 0.85 9.01
N VAL A 111 26.08 2.10 9.19
CA VAL A 111 24.69 2.57 9.34
C VAL A 111 24.49 3.80 8.47
N LEU A 112 23.26 4.05 8.05
CA LEU A 112 22.95 5.30 7.35
C LEU A 112 22.57 6.40 8.35
N ARG A 113 22.79 7.65 7.95
CA ARG A 113 22.41 8.86 8.69
C ARG A 113 21.54 9.75 7.84
N GLY A 114 20.53 10.35 8.47
CA GLY A 114 19.51 11.14 7.79
C GLY A 114 18.49 10.27 7.07
N GLN A 115 17.93 10.78 5.98
CA GLN A 115 16.88 10.13 5.20
C GLN A 115 16.93 10.66 3.76
N PRO A 116 16.48 9.86 2.77
CA PRO A 116 16.38 10.33 1.40
C PRO A 116 15.23 11.34 1.25
N VAL A 117 15.27 12.12 0.17
CA VAL A 117 14.10 12.86 -0.31
C VAL A 117 13.46 12.02 -1.41
N LEU A 118 12.17 11.76 -1.27
CA LEU A 118 11.36 10.95 -2.17
C LEU A 118 10.37 11.84 -2.92
N SER A 119 10.09 11.52 -4.18
CA SER A 119 9.11 12.17 -5.04
C SER A 119 8.32 11.12 -5.88
N PRO A 120 7.71 10.11 -5.25
CA PRO A 120 7.11 8.99 -5.97
C PRO A 120 5.85 9.38 -6.73
N GLN A 121 5.69 8.78 -7.90
CA GLN A 121 4.50 8.92 -8.73
C GLN A 121 4.02 7.54 -9.19
N VAL A 122 2.73 7.30 -9.07
CA VAL A 122 2.10 6.12 -9.67
C VAL A 122 1.93 6.37 -11.17
N THR A 123 2.59 5.56 -11.99
CA THR A 123 2.60 5.71 -13.45
C THR A 123 1.57 4.82 -14.14
N ALA A 124 1.12 3.76 -13.46
CA ALA A 124 0.06 2.88 -13.95
C ALA A 124 -0.66 2.16 -12.79
N ILE A 125 -1.96 1.94 -12.93
CA ILE A 125 -2.76 1.06 -12.08
C ILE A 125 -3.64 0.18 -12.97
N ASP A 126 -3.61 -1.12 -12.73
CA ASP A 126 -4.51 -2.11 -13.32
C ASP A 126 -5.30 -2.80 -12.20
N LEU A 127 -6.54 -2.35 -11.99
CA LEU A 127 -7.47 -2.96 -11.04
C LEU A 127 -8.15 -4.22 -11.59
N GLY A 128 -8.05 -4.48 -12.90
CA GLY A 128 -8.62 -5.65 -13.56
C GLY A 128 -7.70 -6.87 -13.53
N SER A 129 -6.40 -6.68 -13.27
CA SER A 129 -5.47 -7.80 -13.10
C SER A 129 -5.76 -8.60 -11.82
N VAL A 130 -5.37 -9.88 -11.81
CA VAL A 130 -5.54 -10.75 -10.66
C VAL A 130 -4.17 -11.25 -10.16
N PRO A 131 -3.68 -10.78 -8.99
CA PRO A 131 -4.21 -9.65 -8.21
C PRO A 131 -3.99 -8.29 -8.91
N PRO A 132 -4.69 -7.22 -8.48
CA PRO A 132 -4.46 -5.85 -8.95
C PRO A 132 -2.99 -5.45 -8.86
N ARG A 133 -2.54 -4.61 -9.80
CA ARG A 133 -1.14 -4.19 -9.93
C ARG A 133 -1.03 -2.69 -10.08
N ALA A 134 0.05 -2.11 -9.57
CA ALA A 134 0.45 -0.75 -9.86
C ALA A 134 1.96 -0.66 -10.16
N THR A 135 2.34 0.39 -10.87
CA THR A 135 3.74 0.74 -11.15
C THR A 135 4.03 2.12 -10.58
N ILE A 136 5.16 2.25 -9.92
CA ILE A 136 5.64 3.48 -9.28
C ILE A 136 6.98 3.85 -9.90
N LYS A 137 7.18 5.13 -10.14
CA LYS A 137 8.48 5.72 -10.47
C LYS A 137 8.79 6.81 -9.45
N ASP A 138 10.01 6.81 -8.93
CA ASP A 138 10.50 7.84 -8.03
C ASP A 138 11.83 8.41 -8.53
N CYS A 139 12.11 9.66 -8.18
CA CYS A 139 13.45 10.23 -8.19
C CYS A 139 13.94 10.28 -6.75
N VAL A 140 14.75 9.29 -6.37
CA VAL A 140 15.28 9.17 -5.01
C VAL A 140 16.53 10.03 -4.89
N ASP A 141 16.50 11.01 -3.99
CA ASP A 141 17.65 11.81 -3.63
C ASP A 141 18.25 11.32 -2.30
N SER A 142 19.36 10.62 -2.38
CA SER A 142 20.08 10.08 -1.24
C SER A 142 21.18 11.01 -0.70
N SER A 143 21.23 12.30 -1.11
CA SER A 143 22.29 13.24 -0.71
C SER A 143 22.37 13.44 0.80
N HIS A 144 21.26 13.21 1.50
CA HIS A 144 21.13 13.30 2.95
C HIS A 144 20.95 11.95 3.63
N PHE A 145 21.24 10.84 2.93
CA PHE A 145 21.14 9.48 3.46
C PHE A 145 22.49 8.77 3.37
N VAL A 146 23.41 9.20 4.24
CA VAL A 146 24.84 8.97 4.07
C VAL A 146 25.32 7.78 4.90
N PRO A 147 26.09 6.83 4.33
CA PRO A 147 26.69 5.74 5.10
C PRO A 147 27.83 6.22 5.98
N VAL A 148 27.82 5.80 7.23
CA VAL A 148 28.88 6.06 8.21
C VAL A 148 29.25 4.78 8.95
N ASP A 149 30.49 4.69 9.40
CA ASP A 149 30.89 3.64 10.35
C ASP A 149 30.11 3.81 11.67
N LYS A 150 29.52 2.72 12.15
CA LYS A 150 28.61 2.70 13.29
C LYS A 150 29.29 3.10 14.60
N THR A 151 30.59 2.84 14.73
CA THR A 151 31.35 3.04 15.97
C THR A 151 31.99 4.42 16.03
N SER A 152 32.69 4.80 14.96
CA SER A 152 33.46 6.04 14.86
C SER A 152 32.66 7.22 14.30
N GLY A 153 31.55 6.96 13.61
CA GLY A 153 30.74 7.98 12.93
C GLY A 153 31.40 8.58 11.69
N GLN A 154 32.55 8.06 11.26
CA GLN A 154 33.24 8.55 10.08
C GLN A 154 32.49 8.16 8.80
N PRO A 155 32.44 9.02 7.77
CA PRO A 155 31.82 8.68 6.49
C PRO A 155 32.42 7.40 5.90
N ALA A 156 31.56 6.49 5.43
CA ALA A 156 32.01 5.36 4.64
C ALA A 156 32.44 5.86 3.25
N GLN A 157 33.46 5.24 2.68
CA GLN A 157 33.92 5.60 1.33
C GLN A 157 32.87 5.16 0.30
N THR A 158 32.31 6.12 -0.44
CA THR A 158 31.39 5.86 -1.56
C THR A 158 32.07 6.21 -2.88
N THR A 159 31.82 5.42 -3.92
CA THR A 159 32.30 5.70 -5.29
C THR A 159 31.28 6.48 -6.12
N ASP A 160 30.02 6.49 -5.69
CA ASP A 160 28.95 7.20 -6.39
C ASP A 160 29.01 8.69 -6.05
N THR A 161 29.10 9.52 -7.10
CA THR A 161 29.11 10.99 -7.00
C THR A 161 27.76 11.58 -7.35
N ASN A 162 26.85 10.78 -7.92
CA ASN A 162 25.47 11.17 -8.12
C ASN A 162 24.60 10.55 -7.02
N HIS A 163 23.82 11.39 -6.34
CA HIS A 163 22.94 10.94 -5.26
C HIS A 163 21.47 10.92 -5.69
N ARG A 164 21.16 11.31 -6.93
CA ARG A 164 19.80 11.39 -7.44
C ARG A 164 19.61 10.41 -8.59
N HIS A 165 18.81 9.38 -8.34
CA HIS A 165 18.62 8.26 -9.26
C HIS A 165 17.15 7.90 -9.37
N VAL A 166 16.76 7.40 -10.53
CA VAL A 166 15.42 6.87 -10.74
C VAL A 166 15.26 5.55 -10.00
N GLU A 167 14.17 5.41 -9.25
CA GLU A 167 13.70 4.12 -8.76
C GLU A 167 12.44 3.70 -9.53
N ASN A 168 12.39 2.42 -9.91
CA ASN A 168 11.18 1.80 -10.43
C ASN A 168 10.71 0.72 -9.47
N ALA A 169 9.43 0.75 -9.13
CA ALA A 169 8.81 -0.21 -8.24
C ALA A 169 7.47 -0.71 -8.79
N THR A 170 7.07 -1.91 -8.34
CA THR A 170 5.75 -2.48 -8.64
C THR A 170 5.06 -2.89 -7.35
N ALA A 171 3.75 -2.70 -7.31
CA ALA A 171 2.91 -3.09 -6.19
C ALA A 171 1.83 -4.09 -6.62
N ARG A 172 1.41 -4.94 -5.69
CA ARG A 172 0.27 -5.83 -5.84
C ARG A 172 -0.58 -5.82 -4.57
N ILE A 173 -1.85 -6.21 -4.71
CA ILE A 173 -2.67 -6.50 -3.54
C ILE A 173 -2.31 -7.88 -2.99
N TYR A 174 -2.00 -7.92 -1.69
CA TYR A 174 -1.84 -9.14 -0.90
C TYR A 174 -2.61 -8.97 0.40
N ASN A 175 -3.39 -9.98 0.82
CA ASN A 175 -4.22 -9.93 2.04
C ASN A 175 -5.03 -8.62 2.21
N GLY A 176 -5.58 -8.10 1.11
CA GLY A 176 -6.46 -6.92 1.11
C GLY A 176 -5.76 -5.56 1.17
N HIS A 177 -4.43 -5.49 1.13
CA HIS A 177 -3.67 -4.23 1.10
C HIS A 177 -2.60 -4.25 0.00
N TRP A 178 -2.14 -3.06 -0.39
CA TRP A 178 -1.06 -2.91 -1.35
C TRP A 178 0.28 -3.20 -0.70
N VAL A 179 1.11 -4.01 -1.37
CA VAL A 179 2.45 -4.37 -0.94
C VAL A 179 3.38 -4.19 -2.14
N ILE A 180 4.57 -3.63 -1.92
CA ILE A 180 5.60 -3.44 -2.94
C ILE A 180 6.30 -4.78 -3.19
N MET A 181 6.26 -5.27 -4.43
CA MET A 181 6.79 -6.59 -4.81
C MET A 181 8.21 -6.51 -5.38
N ASP A 182 8.49 -5.43 -6.09
CA ASP A 182 9.80 -5.17 -6.69
C ASP A 182 10.11 -3.68 -6.53
N SER A 183 11.36 -3.36 -6.25
CA SER A 183 11.87 -1.99 -6.10
C SER A 183 13.35 -1.99 -6.44
N SER A 184 13.75 -1.12 -7.37
CA SER A 184 15.12 -1.08 -7.86
C SER A 184 15.53 0.33 -8.28
N ILE A 185 16.66 0.80 -7.73
CA ILE A 185 17.31 2.04 -8.13
C ILE A 185 18.15 1.78 -9.40
N ASP A 186 17.83 2.50 -10.48
CA ASP A 186 18.63 2.53 -11.70
C ASP A 186 19.77 3.54 -11.54
N ARG A 187 20.95 3.04 -11.13
CA ARG A 187 22.16 3.85 -10.97
C ARG A 187 22.73 4.40 -12.28
N GLY A 188 22.26 3.91 -13.43
CA GLY A 188 22.60 4.44 -14.75
C GLY A 188 21.71 5.62 -15.16
N GLN A 189 20.60 5.85 -14.45
CA GLN A 189 19.61 6.86 -14.79
C GLN A 189 19.46 7.92 -13.68
N ALA A 190 20.12 9.06 -13.90
CA ALA A 190 19.95 10.24 -13.06
C ALA A 190 18.57 10.89 -13.22
N CYS A 191 18.19 11.67 -12.21
CA CYS A 191 17.08 12.61 -12.18
C CYS A 191 17.47 13.79 -11.28
#